data_AF-A0A946XG31-F1
#
_entry.id   AF-A0A946XG31-F1
#
_cell.length_a   1.000
_cell.length_b   1.000
_cell.length_c   1.000
_cell.angle_alpha   90.00
_cell.angle_beta   90.00
_cell.angle_gamma   90.00
#
_symmetry.space_group_name_H-M   'P 1'
#
loop_
_entity.id
_entity.type
_entity.pdbx_description
1 polymer ?
#
loop_
_entity_poly.entity_id
_entity_poly.type
_entity_poly.pdbx_seq_one_letter_code
_entity_poly.pdbx_strand_id
1 'polypeptide(L)'
;WGEWKNSAGLAALSAEQLEAQISQTVASTLAQFASQHRLLQGPQYLKLEQQRLSKLIAQWLEQEIQRPAFEVVQREQKVSINFGDLNLSMRLDRVDKIGDKLLIIDYKTGEVTPGNWLGDRPKDPQLPLYLLASDPRAHGCAFAQIKGGNIRFIGHSDSQLIAEKKPIEDWPEQLLKWQQALSNLAAEFSSGYAPIEVYDQTAFRHQSALLPLNRWNEQADTDDSAAGGHREL
;
A
#
# COMPACT_ATOMS: atom_id res chain seq x y z
N TRP A 1 -0.98 -16.48 -8.77
CA TRP A 1 0.42 -16.11 -9.08
C TRP A 1 1.46 -17.14 -8.67
N GLY A 2 1.38 -17.82 -7.52
CA GLY A 2 2.33 -18.91 -7.19
C GLY A 2 2.34 -20.05 -8.22
N GLU A 3 1.20 -20.30 -8.87
CA GLU A 3 1.04 -21.31 -9.94
C GLU A 3 1.36 -20.75 -11.33
N TRP A 4 0.69 -19.66 -11.73
CA TRP A 4 0.82 -19.10 -13.09
C TRP A 4 2.16 -18.43 -13.38
N LYS A 5 2.81 -17.87 -12.35
CA LYS A 5 4.13 -17.22 -12.36
C LYS A 5 4.33 -16.03 -13.30
N ASN A 6 3.57 -15.86 -14.37
CA ASN A 6 3.76 -14.81 -15.36
C ASN A 6 2.46 -14.51 -16.12
N SER A 7 2.46 -13.43 -16.89
CA SER A 7 1.29 -13.01 -17.70
C SER A 7 0.90 -14.03 -18.76
N ALA A 8 1.85 -14.78 -19.32
CA ALA A 8 1.56 -15.82 -20.32
C ALA A 8 0.80 -17.00 -19.70
N GLY A 9 1.12 -17.38 -18.47
CA GLY A 9 0.40 -18.41 -17.71
C GLY A 9 -1.05 -18.04 -17.44
N LEU A 10 -1.33 -16.75 -17.17
CA LEU A 10 -2.70 -16.23 -17.08
C LEU A 10 -3.40 -16.24 -18.44
N ALA A 11 -2.73 -15.77 -19.49
CA ALA A 11 -3.30 -15.67 -20.84
C ALA A 11 -3.58 -17.03 -21.51
N ALA A 12 -2.94 -18.10 -21.04
CA ALA A 12 -3.15 -19.46 -21.55
C ALA A 12 -4.44 -20.13 -21.03
N LEU A 13 -5.09 -19.56 -20.01
CA LEU A 13 -6.29 -20.12 -19.41
C LEU A 13 -7.54 -19.73 -20.21
N SER A 14 -8.44 -20.69 -20.40
CA SER A 14 -9.81 -20.37 -20.83
C SER A 14 -10.58 -19.65 -19.72
N ALA A 15 -11.68 -18.99 -20.07
CA ALA A 15 -12.53 -18.31 -19.09
C ALA A 15 -13.04 -19.28 -18.01
N GLU A 16 -13.43 -20.50 -18.41
CA GLU A 16 -13.91 -21.55 -17.50
C GLU A 16 -12.79 -22.07 -16.58
N GLN A 17 -11.57 -22.24 -17.11
CA GLN A 17 -10.41 -22.63 -16.31
C GLN A 17 -10.05 -21.55 -15.29
N LEU A 18 -10.09 -20.29 -15.70
CA LEU A 18 -9.81 -19.14 -14.85
C LEU A 18 -10.83 -19.05 -13.70
N GLU A 19 -12.12 -19.13 -14.00
CA GLU A 19 -13.20 -19.09 -13.01
C GLU A 19 -13.10 -20.26 -12.01
N ALA A 20 -12.82 -21.47 -12.51
CA ALA A 20 -12.65 -22.65 -11.68
C ALA A 20 -11.45 -22.51 -10.72
N GLN A 21 -10.30 -22.03 -11.22
CA GLN A 21 -9.10 -21.85 -10.40
C GLN A 21 -9.26 -20.73 -9.36
N ILE A 22 -9.92 -19.62 -9.71
CA ILE A 22 -10.26 -18.57 -8.75
C ILE A 22 -11.16 -19.14 -7.65
N SER A 23 -12.26 -19.81 -8.03
CA SER A 23 -13.23 -20.35 -7.08
C SER A 23 -12.59 -21.38 -6.15
N GLN A 24 -11.76 -22.27 -6.68
CA GLN A 24 -11.02 -23.25 -5.89
C GLN A 24 -10.06 -22.58 -4.91
N THR A 25 -9.28 -21.59 -5.36
CA THR A 25 -8.32 -20.85 -4.53
C THR A 25 -9.02 -20.09 -3.40
N VAL A 26 -10.14 -19.42 -3.72
CA VAL A 26 -10.94 -18.68 -2.74
C VAL A 26 -11.54 -19.62 -1.72
N ALA A 27 -12.14 -20.73 -2.15
CA ALA A 27 -12.72 -21.73 -1.25
C ALA A 27 -11.67 -22.33 -0.32
N SER A 28 -10.51 -22.74 -0.84
CA SER A 28 -9.44 -23.31 -0.02
C SER A 28 -8.87 -22.30 0.97
N THR A 29 -8.70 -21.04 0.55
CA THR A 29 -8.21 -19.97 1.42
C THR A 29 -9.20 -19.70 2.54
N LEU A 30 -10.47 -19.47 2.23
CA LEU A 30 -11.49 -19.22 3.25
C LEU A 30 -11.66 -20.38 4.22
N ALA A 31 -11.53 -21.63 3.75
CA ALA A 31 -11.55 -22.81 4.63
C ALA A 31 -10.39 -22.81 5.64
N GLN A 32 -9.18 -22.42 5.23
CA GLN A 32 -8.03 -22.29 6.14
C GLN A 32 -8.29 -21.22 7.22
N PHE A 33 -8.88 -20.09 6.84
CA PHE A 33 -9.21 -18.99 7.75
C PHE A 33 -10.45 -19.25 8.62
N ALA A 34 -11.33 -20.19 8.26
CA ALA A 34 -12.57 -20.45 8.98
C ALA A 34 -12.37 -20.87 10.44
N SER A 35 -11.24 -21.51 10.76
CA SER A 35 -10.90 -21.90 12.13
C SER A 35 -10.63 -20.69 13.05
N GLN A 36 -10.12 -19.59 12.48
CA GLN A 36 -9.73 -18.38 13.22
C GLN A 36 -10.80 -17.29 13.19
N HIS A 37 -11.78 -17.39 12.28
CA HIS A 37 -12.81 -16.37 12.08
C HIS A 37 -14.22 -16.95 12.20
N ARG A 38 -14.88 -16.69 13.34
CA ARG A 38 -16.23 -17.21 13.64
C ARG A 38 -17.26 -16.91 12.55
N LEU A 39 -17.18 -15.74 11.90
CA LEU A 39 -18.11 -15.37 10.83
C LEU A 39 -18.02 -16.31 9.61
N LEU A 40 -16.81 -16.79 9.28
CA LEU A 40 -16.58 -17.72 8.17
C LEU A 40 -17.12 -19.13 8.43
N GLN A 41 -17.51 -19.45 9.67
CA GLN A 41 -18.14 -20.73 10.01
C GLN A 41 -19.64 -20.75 9.64
N GLY A 42 -20.25 -19.58 9.44
CA GLY A 42 -21.61 -19.46 8.96
C GLY A 42 -21.70 -19.78 7.46
N PRO A 43 -22.44 -20.83 7.03
CA PRO A 43 -22.42 -21.27 5.62
C PRO A 43 -22.93 -20.22 4.64
N GLN A 44 -23.88 -19.37 5.06
CA GLN A 44 -24.38 -18.27 4.24
C GLN A 44 -23.34 -17.15 4.06
N TYR A 45 -22.68 -16.76 5.15
CA TYR A 45 -21.63 -15.74 5.10
C TYR A 45 -20.44 -16.21 4.27
N LEU A 46 -20.01 -17.46 4.48
CA LEU A 46 -18.93 -18.08 3.70
C LEU A 46 -19.26 -18.07 2.20
N LYS A 47 -20.49 -18.40 1.81
CA LYS A 47 -20.93 -18.37 0.40
C LYS A 47 -20.89 -16.97 -0.19
N LEU A 48 -21.37 -15.95 0.54
CA LEU A 48 -21.33 -14.56 0.10
C LEU A 48 -19.88 -14.06 -0.05
N GLU A 49 -19.02 -14.43 0.89
CA GLU A 49 -17.61 -14.04 0.84
C GLU A 49 -16.86 -14.71 -0.30
N GLN A 50 -17.14 -15.98 -0.60
CA GLN A 50 -16.63 -16.65 -1.80
C GLN A 50 -17.03 -15.90 -3.07
N GLN A 51 -18.30 -15.56 -3.22
CA GLN A 51 -18.79 -14.81 -4.38
C GLN A 51 -18.14 -13.44 -4.51
N ARG A 52 -18.01 -12.71 -3.39
CA ARG A 52 -17.40 -11.38 -3.35
C ARG A 52 -15.92 -11.43 -3.75
N LEU A 53 -15.14 -12.33 -3.16
CA LEU A 53 -13.72 -12.47 -3.44
C LEU A 53 -13.46 -12.96 -4.86
N SER A 54 -14.20 -13.96 -5.35
CA SER A 54 -14.07 -14.43 -6.73
C SER A 54 -14.32 -13.29 -7.73
N LYS A 55 -15.36 -12.47 -7.50
CA LYS A 55 -15.65 -11.30 -8.34
C LYS A 55 -14.52 -10.27 -8.32
N LEU A 56 -14.00 -9.92 -7.14
CA LEU A 56 -12.92 -8.94 -7.01
C LEU A 56 -11.63 -9.42 -7.66
N ILE A 57 -11.28 -10.70 -7.50
CA ILE A 57 -10.10 -11.30 -8.13
C ILE A 57 -10.27 -11.32 -9.64
N ALA A 58 -11.44 -11.72 -10.17
CA ALA A 58 -11.67 -11.73 -11.61
C ALA A 58 -11.48 -10.33 -12.22
N GLN A 59 -12.08 -9.30 -11.61
CA GLN A 59 -11.92 -7.91 -12.03
C GLN A 59 -10.47 -7.41 -11.90
N TRP A 60 -9.74 -7.87 -10.89
CA TRP A 60 -8.31 -7.58 -10.80
C TRP A 60 -7.51 -8.20 -11.95
N LEU A 61 -7.83 -9.44 -12.32
CA LEU A 61 -7.12 -10.12 -13.41
C LEU A 61 -7.41 -9.51 -14.78
N GLU A 62 -8.56 -8.88 -14.98
CA GLU A 62 -8.82 -8.04 -16.16
C GLU A 62 -7.81 -6.89 -16.27
N GLN A 63 -7.40 -6.28 -15.15
CA GLN A 63 -6.34 -5.25 -15.13
C GLN A 63 -4.96 -5.85 -15.40
N GLU A 64 -4.69 -7.06 -14.89
CA GLU A 64 -3.41 -7.75 -15.12
C GLU A 64 -3.20 -8.14 -16.58
N ILE A 65 -4.26 -8.57 -17.29
CA ILE A 65 -4.20 -8.95 -18.71
C ILE A 65 -3.83 -7.76 -19.60
N GLN A 66 -4.16 -6.54 -19.19
CA GLN A 66 -3.86 -5.32 -19.96
C GLN A 66 -2.40 -4.85 -19.83
N ARG A 67 -1.61 -5.46 -18.94
CA ARG A 67 -0.22 -5.06 -18.70
C ARG A 67 0.73 -5.60 -19.78
N PRO A 68 1.90 -4.97 -19.97
CA PRO A 68 2.99 -5.58 -20.71
C PRO A 68 3.36 -6.95 -20.14
N ALA A 69 3.97 -7.81 -20.96
CA ALA A 69 4.39 -9.14 -20.51
C ALA A 69 5.30 -9.04 -19.27
N PHE A 70 4.98 -9.81 -18.23
CA PHE A 70 5.68 -9.77 -16.96
C PHE A 70 5.89 -11.16 -16.36
N GLU A 71 6.92 -11.29 -15.55
CA GLU A 71 7.22 -12.45 -14.72
C GLU A 71 7.15 -12.05 -13.24
N VAL A 72 6.43 -12.82 -12.43
CA VAL A 72 6.41 -12.65 -10.98
C VAL A 72 7.67 -13.29 -10.40
N VAL A 73 8.70 -12.48 -10.14
CA VAL A 73 10.00 -12.97 -9.68
C VAL A 73 10.07 -13.18 -8.18
N GLN A 74 9.29 -12.40 -7.41
CA GLN A 74 9.24 -12.50 -5.94
C GLN A 74 7.81 -12.30 -5.43
N ARG A 75 7.49 -12.99 -4.33
CA ARG A 75 6.24 -12.83 -3.57
C ARG A 75 6.55 -12.89 -2.09
N GLU A 76 5.91 -12.04 -1.30
CA GLU A 76 6.05 -12.03 0.16
C GLU A 76 7.53 -11.96 0.61
N GLN A 77 8.36 -11.20 -0.12
CA GLN A 77 9.81 -11.14 0.09
C GLN A 77 10.14 -10.25 1.30
N LYS A 78 10.85 -10.81 2.28
CA LYS A 78 11.36 -10.02 3.40
C LYS A 78 12.50 -9.11 2.94
N VAL A 79 12.41 -7.84 3.28
CA VAL A 79 13.47 -6.83 3.05
C VAL A 79 13.66 -5.99 4.30
N SER A 80 14.82 -5.35 4.42
CA SER A 80 15.15 -4.48 5.55
C SER A 80 15.89 -3.25 5.07
N ILE A 81 15.64 -2.12 5.73
CA ILE A 81 16.34 -0.86 5.48
C ILE A 81 16.69 -0.19 6.80
N ASN A 82 17.83 0.52 6.81
CA ASN A 82 18.29 1.29 7.96
C ASN A 82 18.16 2.78 7.66
N PHE A 83 17.61 3.53 8.61
CA PHE A 83 17.64 4.99 8.65
C PHE A 83 18.24 5.44 9.98
N GLY A 84 19.51 5.82 9.97
CA GLY A 84 20.26 6.06 11.20
C GLY A 84 20.22 4.82 12.11
N ASP A 85 19.73 4.99 13.33
CA ASP A 85 19.60 3.92 14.33
C ASP A 85 18.33 3.06 14.16
N LEU A 86 17.43 3.43 13.25
CA LEU A 86 16.18 2.71 13.01
C LEU A 86 16.37 1.61 11.96
N ASN A 87 16.27 0.36 12.38
CA ASN A 87 16.17 -0.79 11.47
C ASN A 87 14.70 -1.13 11.23
N LEU A 88 14.25 -1.02 9.98
CA LEU A 88 12.90 -1.37 9.56
C LEU A 88 12.92 -2.67 8.77
N SER A 89 12.21 -3.67 9.29
CA SER A 89 11.96 -4.94 8.59
C SER A 89 10.56 -4.95 8.00
N MET A 90 10.45 -5.33 6.75
CA MET A 90 9.21 -5.30 5.98
C MET A 90 9.12 -6.45 4.99
N ARG A 91 7.98 -6.56 4.31
CA ARG A 91 7.70 -7.66 3.39
C ARG A 91 7.02 -7.13 2.13
N LEU A 92 7.72 -7.21 1.01
CA LEU A 92 7.17 -6.85 -0.31
C LEU A 92 6.12 -7.88 -0.71
N ASP A 93 4.90 -7.46 -1.02
CA ASP A 93 3.83 -8.37 -1.45
C ASP A 93 4.22 -9.10 -2.75
N ARG A 94 4.66 -8.34 -3.76
CA ARG A 94 4.99 -8.87 -5.08
C ARG A 94 6.02 -8.00 -5.82
N VAL A 95 6.94 -8.64 -6.53
CA VAL A 95 7.84 -8.00 -7.48
C VAL A 95 7.71 -8.66 -8.83
N ASP A 96 7.47 -7.84 -9.86
CA ASP A 96 7.37 -8.25 -11.25
C ASP A 96 8.61 -7.80 -12.04
N LYS A 97 9.08 -8.66 -12.92
CA LYS A 97 10.04 -8.34 -13.97
C LYS A 97 9.30 -8.07 -15.29
N ILE A 98 9.54 -6.91 -15.89
CA ILE A 98 8.96 -6.46 -17.16
C ILE A 98 10.12 -6.06 -18.08
N GLY A 99 10.42 -6.91 -19.07
CA GLY A 99 11.69 -6.80 -19.81
C GLY A 99 12.86 -6.92 -18.84
N ASP A 100 13.71 -5.90 -18.78
CA ASP A 100 14.86 -5.84 -17.85
C ASP A 100 14.59 -5.03 -16.57
N LYS A 101 13.34 -4.57 -16.38
CA LYS A 101 12.95 -3.70 -15.26
C LYS A 101 12.14 -4.42 -14.21
N LEU A 102 12.17 -3.90 -12.99
CA LEU A 102 11.46 -4.43 -11.84
C LEU A 102 10.37 -3.46 -11.37
N LEU A 103 9.18 -3.97 -11.07
CA LEU A 103 8.04 -3.23 -10.54
C LEU A 103 7.58 -3.89 -9.24
N ILE A 104 7.55 -3.13 -8.15
CA ILE A 104 6.98 -3.56 -6.88
C ILE A 104 5.47 -3.31 -6.89
N ILE A 105 4.69 -4.29 -6.44
CA ILE A 105 3.23 -4.18 -6.31
C ILE A 105 2.85 -4.52 -4.87
N ASP A 106 2.07 -3.65 -4.24
CA ASP A 106 1.45 -3.86 -2.92
C ASP A 106 -0.08 -3.87 -3.04
N TYR A 107 -0.75 -4.83 -2.40
CA TYR A 107 -2.19 -4.99 -2.50
C TYR A 107 -2.93 -4.18 -1.43
N LYS A 108 -3.87 -3.32 -1.86
CA LYS A 108 -4.69 -2.50 -0.95
C LYS A 108 -6.17 -2.65 -1.24
N THR A 109 -6.96 -2.91 -0.21
CA THR A 109 -8.43 -3.00 -0.33
C THR A 109 -9.14 -1.66 -0.07
N GLY A 110 -8.44 -0.69 0.52
CA GLY A 110 -8.91 0.67 0.76
C GLY A 110 -8.72 1.61 -0.44
N GLU A 111 -9.16 2.86 -0.30
CA GLU A 111 -8.84 3.90 -1.28
C GLU A 111 -7.39 4.35 -1.08
N VAL A 112 -6.67 4.51 -2.19
CA VAL A 112 -5.28 4.97 -2.20
C VAL A 112 -5.19 6.28 -2.98
N THR A 113 -4.50 7.25 -2.39
CA THR A 113 -4.30 8.58 -3.00
C THR A 113 -2.83 8.76 -3.36
N PRO A 114 -2.46 8.89 -4.66
CA PRO A 114 -1.05 9.00 -5.05
C PRO A 114 -0.32 10.21 -4.44
N GLY A 115 -1.04 11.31 -4.15
CA GLY A 115 -0.47 12.47 -3.47
C GLY A 115 0.05 12.20 -2.06
N ASN A 116 -0.36 11.10 -1.42
CA ASN A 116 0.08 10.75 -0.07
C ASN A 116 1.55 10.30 0.01
N TRP A 117 2.24 10.14 -1.14
CA TRP A 117 3.65 9.71 -1.17
C TRP A 117 4.61 10.88 -1.41
N LEU A 118 4.09 12.09 -1.62
CA LEU A 118 4.87 13.27 -1.95
C LEU A 118 4.97 14.20 -0.74
N GLY A 119 5.91 15.15 -0.83
CA GLY A 119 6.18 16.13 0.21
C GLY A 119 7.13 15.62 1.30
N ASP A 120 7.42 16.50 2.25
CA ASP A 120 8.41 16.25 3.30
C ASP A 120 7.95 15.24 4.36
N ARG A 121 6.62 15.05 4.48
CA ARG A 121 5.99 14.08 5.39
C ARG A 121 4.97 13.20 4.65
N PRO A 122 5.42 12.21 3.85
CA PRO A 122 4.51 11.30 3.16
C PRO A 122 3.56 10.60 4.14
N LYS A 123 2.25 10.69 3.90
CA LYS A 123 1.22 10.06 4.74
C LYS A 123 1.20 8.54 4.60
N ASP A 124 1.51 8.04 3.40
CA ASP A 124 1.57 6.60 3.11
C ASP A 124 2.98 6.21 2.59
N PRO A 125 3.99 6.14 3.48
CA PRO A 125 5.39 5.94 3.09
C PRO A 125 5.76 4.52 2.65
N GLN A 126 4.78 3.59 2.59
CA GLN A 126 5.03 2.16 2.40
C GLN A 126 5.73 1.84 1.07
N LEU A 127 5.22 2.32 -0.06
CA LEU A 127 5.84 2.07 -1.38
C LEU A 127 7.21 2.75 -1.55
N PRO A 128 7.39 4.03 -1.14
CA PRO A 128 8.73 4.63 -1.08
C PRO A 128 9.73 3.79 -0.26
N LEU A 129 9.34 3.28 0.91
CA LEU A 129 10.18 2.41 1.72
C LEU A 129 10.52 1.11 0.98
N TYR A 130 9.51 0.46 0.37
CA TYR A 130 9.69 -0.79 -0.39
C TYR A 130 10.71 -0.61 -1.53
N LEU A 131 10.58 0.50 -2.25
CA LEU A 131 11.45 0.85 -3.36
C LEU A 131 12.90 1.07 -2.90
N LEU A 132 13.09 1.83 -1.82
CA LEU A 132 14.43 2.10 -1.27
C LEU A 132 15.08 0.85 -0.66
N ALA A 133 14.29 -0.04 -0.07
CA ALA A 133 14.73 -1.30 0.54
C ALA A 133 14.96 -2.44 -0.47
N SER A 134 14.48 -2.30 -1.70
CA SER A 134 14.62 -3.33 -2.73
C SER A 134 16.06 -3.41 -3.27
N ASP A 135 16.54 -4.64 -3.45
CA ASP A 135 17.85 -4.96 -4.03
C ASP A 135 17.74 -6.16 -5.00
N PRO A 136 18.08 -6.01 -6.30
CA PRO A 136 18.40 -4.75 -6.96
C PRO A 136 17.22 -3.76 -6.90
N ARG A 137 17.55 -2.47 -6.90
CA ARG A 137 16.53 -1.42 -6.78
C ARG A 137 15.51 -1.51 -7.91
N ALA A 138 14.23 -1.51 -7.55
CA ALA A 138 13.16 -1.53 -8.52
C ALA A 138 13.02 -0.19 -9.27
N HIS A 139 12.43 -0.28 -10.45
CA HIS A 139 12.27 0.81 -11.42
C HIS A 139 10.88 1.46 -11.32
N GLY A 140 10.03 0.93 -10.44
CA GLY A 140 8.73 1.48 -10.12
C GLY A 140 8.09 0.77 -8.93
N CYS A 141 7.06 1.41 -8.40
CA CYS A 141 6.23 0.87 -7.34
C CYS A 141 4.76 1.26 -7.58
N ALA A 142 3.83 0.34 -7.30
CA ALA A 142 2.41 0.58 -7.45
C ALA A 142 1.60 -0.11 -6.36
N PHE A 143 0.49 0.51 -5.98
CA PHE A 143 -0.59 -0.20 -5.31
C PHE A 143 -1.50 -0.84 -6.35
N ALA A 144 -1.80 -2.10 -6.11
CA ALA A 144 -2.93 -2.82 -6.64
C ALA A 144 -4.15 -2.51 -5.77
N GLN A 145 -4.93 -1.49 -6.14
CA GLN A 145 -6.16 -1.16 -5.43
C GLN A 145 -7.24 -2.16 -5.82
N ILE A 146 -7.69 -2.98 -4.87
CA ILE A 146 -8.76 -3.99 -5.04
C ILE A 146 -9.95 -3.57 -4.17
N LYS A 147 -10.61 -2.48 -4.59
CA LYS A 147 -11.82 -1.95 -3.96
C LYS A 147 -13.00 -2.12 -4.91
N GLY A 148 -14.13 -2.63 -4.41
CA GLY A 148 -15.32 -2.86 -5.24
C GLY A 148 -15.73 -1.59 -5.99
N GLY A 149 -15.83 -1.68 -7.32
CA GLY A 149 -16.17 -0.56 -8.20
C GLY A 149 -15.00 0.38 -8.55
N ASN A 150 -13.82 0.21 -7.96
CA ASN A 150 -12.64 1.04 -8.22
C ASN A 150 -11.35 0.20 -8.12
N ILE A 151 -11.16 -0.68 -9.10
CA ILE A 151 -10.00 -1.57 -9.20
C ILE A 151 -9.04 -1.00 -10.24
N ARG A 152 -7.81 -0.69 -9.81
CA ARG A 152 -6.81 -0.04 -10.67
C ARG A 152 -5.41 -0.12 -10.10
N PHE A 153 -4.43 0.11 -10.96
CA PHE A 153 -3.06 0.42 -10.54
C PHE A 153 -2.91 1.92 -10.23
N ILE A 154 -2.22 2.21 -9.14
CA ILE A 154 -1.79 3.57 -8.79
C ILE A 154 -0.32 3.48 -8.41
N GLY A 155 0.56 4.17 -9.12
CA GLY A 155 1.99 4.04 -8.89
C GLY A 155 2.84 5.02 -9.68
N HIS A 156 4.14 4.96 -9.43
CA HIS A 156 5.17 5.70 -10.14
C HIS A 156 6.25 4.76 -10.64
N SER A 157 6.85 5.12 -11.77
CA SER A 157 7.94 4.37 -12.39
C SER A 157 8.82 5.29 -13.24
N ASP A 158 10.03 4.82 -13.52
CA ASP A 158 11.02 5.47 -14.39
C ASP A 158 10.66 5.40 -15.89
N SER A 159 9.69 4.56 -16.24
CA SER A 159 9.29 4.25 -17.61
C SER A 159 7.87 3.70 -17.63
N GLN A 160 7.36 3.33 -18.81
CA GLN A 160 5.97 2.89 -18.99
C GLN A 160 5.74 1.45 -18.46
N LEU A 161 5.95 1.23 -17.16
CA LEU A 161 5.74 -0.06 -16.48
C LEU A 161 4.29 -0.25 -16.01
N ILE A 162 3.58 0.86 -15.81
CA ILE A 162 2.19 0.88 -15.34
C ILE A 162 1.34 1.48 -16.45
N ALA A 163 0.31 0.76 -16.88
CA ALA A 163 -0.59 1.24 -17.93
C ALA A 163 -1.22 2.59 -17.54
N GLU A 164 -1.33 3.50 -18.50
CA GLU A 164 -1.98 4.82 -18.36
C GLU A 164 -1.36 5.76 -17.31
N LYS A 165 -0.22 5.41 -16.70
CA LYS A 165 0.54 6.30 -15.81
C LYS A 165 1.74 6.87 -16.54
N LYS A 166 1.90 8.19 -16.44
CA LYS A 166 3.08 8.87 -16.96
C LYS A 166 4.30 8.50 -16.10
N PRO A 167 5.41 8.12 -16.73
CA PRO A 167 6.68 7.97 -16.03
C PRO A 167 7.09 9.28 -15.35
N ILE A 168 7.84 9.19 -14.27
CA ILE A 168 8.51 10.34 -13.69
C ILE A 168 9.77 10.62 -14.52
N GLU A 169 9.89 11.84 -15.04
CA GLU A 169 11.02 12.25 -15.89
C GLU A 169 12.35 12.18 -15.13
N ASP A 170 12.42 12.81 -13.95
CA ASP A 170 13.60 12.75 -13.07
C ASP A 170 13.39 11.72 -11.95
N TRP A 171 13.46 10.45 -12.32
CA TRP A 171 13.36 9.34 -11.37
C TRP A 171 14.44 9.37 -10.28
N PRO A 172 15.73 9.63 -10.58
CA PRO A 172 16.76 9.79 -9.55
C PRO A 172 16.44 10.89 -8.54
N GLU A 173 15.95 12.06 -8.98
CA GLU A 173 15.56 13.14 -8.07
C GLU A 173 14.39 12.71 -7.18
N GLN A 174 13.39 12.01 -7.71
CA GLN A 174 12.28 11.50 -6.91
C GLN A 174 12.74 10.50 -5.84
N LEU A 175 13.68 9.60 -6.18
CA LEU A 175 14.29 8.69 -5.22
C LEU A 175 15.00 9.43 -4.08
N LEU A 176 15.74 10.49 -4.41
CA LEU A 176 16.41 11.34 -3.43
C LEU A 176 15.41 12.04 -2.51
N LYS A 177 14.32 12.59 -3.06
CA LYS A 177 13.24 13.22 -2.28
C LYS A 177 12.62 12.24 -1.29
N TRP A 178 12.31 11.03 -1.72
CA TRP A 178 11.80 9.98 -0.83
C TRP A 178 12.82 9.57 0.23
N GLN A 179 14.09 9.40 -0.15
CA GLN A 179 15.14 9.07 0.80
C GLN A 179 15.29 10.15 1.87
N GLN A 180 15.26 11.43 1.49
CA GLN A 180 15.37 12.55 2.41
C GLN A 180 14.16 12.63 3.34
N ALA A 181 12.94 12.59 2.80
CA ALA A 181 11.71 12.63 3.59
C ALA A 181 11.65 11.50 4.62
N LEU A 182 11.95 10.26 4.21
CA LEU A 182 11.94 9.10 5.11
C LEU A 182 13.06 9.15 6.15
N SER A 183 14.25 9.67 5.79
CA SER A 183 15.34 9.85 6.74
C SER A 183 15.00 10.88 7.81
N ASN A 184 14.35 11.99 7.42
CA ASN A 184 13.89 13.01 8.35
C ASN A 184 12.84 12.46 9.32
N LEU A 185 11.84 11.73 8.80
CA LEU A 185 10.81 11.08 9.63
C LEU A 185 11.43 10.06 10.60
N ALA A 186 12.41 9.28 10.16
CA ALA A 186 13.11 8.33 11.01
C ALA A 186 13.91 9.05 12.11
N ALA A 187 14.62 10.13 11.77
CA ALA A 187 15.40 10.91 12.74
C ALA A 187 14.51 11.53 13.83
N GLU A 188 13.38 12.13 13.42
CA GLU A 188 12.37 12.67 14.34
C GLU A 188 11.79 11.59 15.27
N PHE A 189 11.44 10.43 14.71
CA PHE A 189 10.96 9.30 15.49
C PHE A 189 12.00 8.86 16.53
N SER A 190 13.25 8.69 16.11
CA SER A 190 14.36 8.30 16.99
C SER A 190 14.69 9.36 18.05
N SER A 191 14.46 10.65 17.78
CA SER A 191 14.66 11.72 18.77
C SER A 191 13.48 11.91 19.72
N GLY A 192 12.39 11.14 19.56
CA GLY A 192 11.16 11.30 20.34
C GLY A 192 10.36 12.54 19.98
N TYR A 193 10.48 13.04 18.75
CA TYR A 193 9.70 14.18 18.26
C TYR A 193 8.24 13.74 18.04
N ALA A 194 7.35 14.18 18.94
CA ALA A 194 5.94 13.79 18.95
C ALA A 194 5.01 15.01 19.10
N PRO A 195 5.03 15.98 18.16
CA PRO A 195 4.09 17.09 18.17
C PRO A 195 2.67 16.60 17.86
N ILE A 196 1.67 17.37 18.30
CA ILE A 196 0.29 17.11 17.90
C ILE A 196 0.00 17.89 16.65
N GLU A 197 -0.36 17.17 15.60
CA GLU A 197 -0.75 17.73 14.32
C GLU A 197 -2.18 17.30 14.00
N VAL A 198 -3.05 18.27 13.68
CA VAL A 198 -4.45 18.03 13.34
C VAL A 198 -4.60 18.05 11.82
N TYR A 199 -4.70 16.87 11.21
CA TYR A 199 -4.88 16.74 9.76
C TYR A 199 -6.34 16.87 9.29
N ASP A 200 -7.31 16.59 10.17
CA ASP A 200 -8.73 16.74 9.91
C ASP A 200 -9.42 17.26 11.18
N GLN A 201 -9.86 18.51 11.11
CA GLN A 201 -10.48 19.19 12.25
C GLN A 201 -11.84 18.59 12.63
N THR A 202 -12.57 18.03 11.66
CA THR A 202 -13.86 17.36 11.92
C THR A 202 -13.64 16.06 12.68
N ALA A 203 -12.70 15.23 12.21
CA ALA A 203 -12.36 13.98 12.88
C ALA A 203 -11.79 14.22 14.29
N PHE A 204 -11.00 15.28 14.46
CA PHE A 204 -10.41 15.65 15.74
C PHE A 204 -11.47 16.03 16.80
N ARG A 205 -12.54 16.74 16.40
CA ARG A 205 -13.67 17.08 17.29
C ARG A 205 -14.35 15.84 17.91
N HIS A 206 -14.31 14.71 17.22
CA HIS A 206 -14.87 13.44 17.71
C HIS A 206 -13.92 12.66 18.63
N GLN A 207 -12.72 13.19 18.90
CA GLN A 207 -11.67 12.54 19.70
C GLN A 207 -11.40 13.30 21.01
N SER A 208 -12.41 13.98 21.56
CA SER A 208 -12.28 14.77 22.79
C SER A 208 -11.72 13.99 23.98
N ALA A 209 -11.95 12.67 24.02
CA ALA A 209 -11.38 11.77 25.03
C ALA A 209 -9.83 11.68 24.99
N LEU A 210 -9.19 12.03 23.88
CA LEU A 210 -7.73 12.03 23.73
C LEU A 210 -7.10 13.37 24.12
N LEU A 211 -7.87 14.44 24.30
CA LEU A 211 -7.35 15.77 24.61
C LEU A 211 -6.48 15.81 25.89
N PRO A 212 -6.84 15.13 27.00
CA PRO A 212 -5.98 15.08 28.18
C PRO A 212 -4.67 14.32 27.94
N LEU A 213 -4.73 13.21 27.20
CA LEU A 213 -3.54 12.41 26.86
C LEU A 213 -2.56 13.18 25.98
N ASN A 214 -3.13 13.94 25.05
CA ASN A 214 -2.41 14.82 24.14
C ASN A 214 -1.97 16.12 24.84
N ARG A 215 -2.35 16.38 26.10
CA ARG A 215 -2.08 17.66 26.78
C ARG A 215 -2.51 18.87 25.93
N TRP A 216 -3.54 18.70 25.10
CA TRP A 216 -3.96 19.70 24.11
C TRP A 216 -4.34 21.03 24.76
N ASN A 217 -5.01 20.96 25.91
CA ASN A 217 -5.41 22.14 26.67
C ASN A 217 -4.22 22.88 27.32
N GLU A 218 -3.10 22.20 27.55
CA GLU A 218 -1.89 22.76 28.17
C GLU A 218 -0.94 23.38 27.14
N GLN A 219 -1.09 23.04 25.86
CA GLN A 219 -0.37 23.70 24.77
C GLN A 219 -0.74 25.19 24.67
N ALA A 220 -1.98 25.55 25.03
CA ALA A 220 -2.41 26.94 25.09
C ALA A 220 -1.59 27.80 26.08
N ASP A 221 -1.21 27.24 27.24
CA ASP A 221 -0.45 27.96 28.27
C ASP A 221 1.02 28.18 27.90
N THR A 222 1.53 27.47 26.88
CA THR A 222 2.91 27.62 26.39
C THR A 222 2.99 28.55 25.17
N ASP A 223 1.98 28.52 24.29
CA ASP A 223 1.91 29.37 23.08
C ASP A 223 1.38 30.80 23.34
N ASP A 224 0.65 31.06 24.44
CA ASP A 224 0.19 32.42 24.79
C ASP A 224 1.33 33.35 25.24
N SER A 225 2.55 32.83 25.40
CA SER A 225 3.76 33.65 25.48
C SER A 225 4.26 34.15 24.11
N ALA A 226 3.67 33.68 23.00
CA ALA A 226 4.13 33.97 21.64
C ALA A 226 3.07 34.49 20.66
N ALA A 227 1.77 34.16 20.74
CA ALA A 227 0.77 34.81 19.87
C ALA A 227 -0.69 34.59 20.32
N GLY A 228 -1.37 35.68 20.67
CA GLY A 228 -2.80 35.69 20.98
C GLY A 228 -3.65 35.34 19.75
N GLY A 229 -4.46 34.29 19.88
CA GLY A 229 -5.46 33.91 18.88
C GLY A 229 -6.39 32.83 19.38
N HIS A 230 -7.62 33.23 19.75
CA HIS A 230 -8.71 32.33 20.11
C HIS A 230 -8.91 31.24 19.05
N ARG A 231 -9.03 29.98 19.50
CA ARG A 231 -9.57 28.89 18.70
C ARG A 231 -10.69 28.19 19.46
N GLU A 232 -11.90 28.31 18.94
CA GLU A 232 -13.01 27.43 19.30
C GLU A 232 -12.88 26.08 18.57
N LEU A 233 -13.37 25.03 19.24
CA LEU A 233 -13.33 23.63 18.84
C LEU A 233 -13.71 23.38 17.38
#